data_AF-A0AAU4GQT9-F1
#
_entry.id   AF-A0AAU4GQT9-F1
#
_cell.length_a   1.000
_cell.length_b   1.000
_cell.length_c   1.000
_cell.angle_alpha   90.00
_cell.angle_beta   90.00
_cell.angle_gamma   90.00
#
_symmetry.space_group_name_H-M   'P 1'
#
loop_
_entity.id
_entity.type
_entity.pdbx_description
1 polymer ?
#
loop_
_entity_poly.entity_id
_entity_poly.type
_entity_poly.pdbx_seq_one_letter_code
_entity_poly.pdbx_strand_id
1 'polypeptide(L)'
;MNHNTPECHIDATDQPIASPLDSFAHLVASLRRIKLKQARLSKERKEHEKVIKAALAAMGATVGTVAGVPVVSFDSTMRIALDQSAVKERYPDVARECSDISEVWTFRLLDAA
;
A
#
# COMPACT_ATOMS: atom_id res chain seq x y z
N MET A 1 -47.80 0.28 -16.55
CA MET A 1 -47.61 -1.01 -15.86
C MET A 1 -46.25 -0.98 -15.19
N ASN A 2 -46.30 -0.64 -13.90
CA ASN A 2 -45.35 -0.75 -12.78
C ASN A 2 -43.86 -0.95 -13.11
N HIS A 3 -43.09 0.14 -13.01
CA HIS A 3 -41.64 0.13 -12.81
C HIS A 3 -41.35 -0.13 -11.32
N ASN A 4 -41.11 -1.38 -10.96
CA ASN A 4 -40.52 -1.72 -9.65
C ASN A 4 -39.01 -1.84 -9.81
N THR A 5 -38.31 -0.70 -9.72
CA THR A 5 -36.90 -0.71 -9.34
C THR A 5 -36.86 -0.92 -7.84
N PRO A 6 -36.25 -2.00 -7.31
CA PRO A 6 -36.04 -2.09 -5.88
C PRO A 6 -35.05 -1.00 -5.48
N GLU A 7 -35.53 0.00 -4.77
CA GLU A 7 -34.70 0.95 -4.05
C GLU A 7 -33.86 0.15 -3.06
N CYS A 8 -32.56 0.05 -3.34
CA CYS A 8 -31.60 -0.51 -2.41
C CYS A 8 -31.41 0.52 -1.30
N HIS A 9 -32.33 0.51 -0.34
CA HIS A 9 -32.27 1.33 0.86
C HIS A 9 -31.14 0.78 1.73
N ILE A 10 -29.92 1.28 1.53
CA ILE A 10 -28.81 1.03 2.44
C ILE A 10 -28.92 2.03 3.59
N ASP A 11 -29.89 1.81 4.48
CA ASP A 11 -29.84 2.38 5.82
C ASP A 11 -28.92 1.49 6.67
N ALA A 12 -27.62 1.58 6.40
CA ALA A 12 -26.60 1.05 7.31
C ALA A 12 -26.26 2.19 8.28
N THR A 13 -26.88 2.17 9.46
CA THR A 13 -26.33 2.83 10.64
C THR A 13 -25.04 2.11 11.00
N ASP A 14 -23.96 2.45 10.29
CA ASP A 14 -22.63 1.84 10.40
C ASP A 14 -21.92 2.41 11.64
N GLN A 15 -22.51 2.18 12.81
CA GLN A 15 -21.79 2.40 14.05
C GLN A 15 -20.75 1.29 14.20
N PRO A 16 -19.49 1.64 14.47
CA PRO A 16 -18.44 0.64 14.62
C PRO A 16 -18.77 -0.30 15.78
N ILE A 17 -18.90 -1.59 15.46
CA ILE A 17 -19.08 -2.64 16.46
C ILE A 17 -17.74 -2.82 17.20
N ALA A 18 -17.66 -2.32 18.43
CA ALA A 18 -16.48 -2.47 19.26
C ALA A 18 -16.56 -3.77 20.08
N SER A 19 -15.48 -4.56 20.07
CA SER A 19 -15.31 -5.73 20.94
C SER A 19 -14.04 -5.56 21.79
N PRO A 20 -14.06 -5.92 23.08
CA PRO A 20 -12.89 -5.82 23.95
C PRO A 20 -11.78 -6.77 23.50
N LEU A 21 -10.55 -6.27 23.45
CA LEU A 21 -9.33 -7.02 23.10
C LEU A 21 -8.30 -7.01 24.23
N ASP A 22 -8.74 -6.85 25.49
CA ASP A 22 -7.86 -6.67 26.66
C ASP A 22 -6.84 -7.80 26.84
N SER A 23 -7.23 -9.05 26.55
CA SER A 23 -6.34 -10.22 26.60
C SER A 23 -5.13 -10.10 25.63
N PHE A 24 -5.28 -9.31 24.56
CA PHE A 24 -4.24 -9.06 23.56
C PHE A 24 -3.53 -7.71 23.74
N ALA A 25 -3.77 -6.98 24.84
CA ALA A 25 -3.17 -5.67 25.08
C ALA A 25 -1.63 -5.68 24.96
N HIS A 26 -0.99 -6.75 25.41
CA HIS A 26 0.46 -6.94 25.29
C HIS A 26 0.93 -7.04 23.82
N LEU A 27 0.17 -7.72 22.96
CA LEU A 27 0.46 -7.82 21.52
C LEU A 27 0.25 -6.48 20.82
N VAL A 28 -0.82 -5.75 21.17
CA VAL A 28 -1.07 -4.40 20.63
C VAL A 28 0.09 -3.46 21.00
N ALA A 29 0.55 -3.49 22.25
CA ALA A 29 1.72 -2.71 22.69
C ALA A 29 3.03 -3.12 21.98
N SER A 30 3.19 -4.41 21.68
CA SER A 30 4.31 -4.91 20.88
C SER A 30 4.26 -4.39 19.43
N LEU A 31 3.08 -4.47 18.79
CA LEU A 31 2.85 -3.96 17.43
C LEU A 31 3.13 -2.46 17.33
N ARG A 32 2.73 -1.66 18.32
CA ARG A 32 3.05 -0.22 18.38
C ARG A 32 4.57 0.01 18.36
N ARG A 33 5.31 -0.71 19.19
CA ARG A 33 6.78 -0.61 19.27
C ARG A 33 7.46 -1.04 17.98
N ILE A 34 6.96 -2.11 17.35
CA ILE A 34 7.47 -2.61 16.07
C ILE A 34 7.25 -1.57 14.97
N LYS A 35 6.04 -1.00 14.85
CA LYS A 35 5.74 0.03 13.84
C LYS A 35 6.62 1.25 13.98
N LEU A 36 6.88 1.70 15.20
CA LEU A 36 7.80 2.83 15.44
C LEU A 36 9.22 2.52 14.96
N LYS A 37 9.74 1.33 15.28
CA LYS A 37 11.06 0.89 14.81
C LYS A 37 11.12 0.76 13.29
N GLN A 38 10.08 0.18 12.67
CA GLN A 38 9.97 0.07 11.23
C GLN A 38 9.96 1.43 10.54
N ALA A 39 9.23 2.41 11.08
CA ALA A 39 9.19 3.76 10.54
C ALA A 39 10.58 4.41 10.57
N ARG A 40 11.29 4.30 11.70
CA ARG A 40 12.68 4.79 11.83
C ARG A 40 13.61 4.11 10.84
N LEU A 41 13.65 2.78 10.83
CA LEU A 41 14.53 2.01 9.93
C LEU A 41 14.19 2.26 8.47
N SER A 42 12.91 2.43 8.13
CA SER A 42 12.51 2.77 6.75
C SER A 42 12.97 4.16 6.35
N LYS A 43 13.05 5.11 7.29
CA LYS A 43 13.59 6.46 7.02
C LYS A 43 15.10 6.37 6.77
N GLU A 44 15.85 5.74 7.68
CA GLU A 44 17.30 5.55 7.55
C GLU A 44 17.66 4.80 6.25
N ARG A 45 16.92 3.74 5.91
CA ARG A 45 17.08 3.00 4.65
C ARG A 45 16.92 3.92 3.43
N LYS A 46 15.85 4.72 3.38
CA LYS A 46 15.58 5.64 2.27
C LYS A 46 16.67 6.70 2.13
N GLU A 47 17.19 7.22 3.24
CA GLU A 47 18.28 8.18 3.25
C GLU A 47 19.57 7.57 2.69
N HIS A 48 19.96 6.38 3.14
CA HIS A 48 21.13 5.66 2.61
C HIS A 48 20.97 5.30 1.13
N GLU A 49 19.83 4.74 0.74
CA GLU A 49 19.53 4.41 -0.66
C GLU A 49 19.64 5.64 -1.56
N LYS A 50 19.13 6.80 -1.12
CA LYS A 50 19.21 8.04 -1.89
C LYS A 50 20.66 8.44 -2.16
N VAL A 51 21.51 8.40 -1.13
CA VAL A 51 22.93 8.74 -1.25
C VAL A 51 23.64 7.77 -2.20
N ILE A 52 23.44 6.47 -2.03
CA ILE A 52 24.07 5.43 -2.86
C ILE A 52 23.62 5.53 -4.32
N LYS A 53 22.32 5.71 -4.58
CA LYS A 53 21.78 5.88 -5.94
C LYS A 53 22.33 7.13 -6.62
N ALA A 54 22.40 8.25 -5.90
CA ALA A 54 22.97 9.48 -6.43
C ALA A 54 24.45 9.31 -6.82
N ALA A 55 25.24 8.62 -5.99
CA ALA A 55 26.63 8.31 -6.29
C ALA A 55 26.78 7.41 -7.53
N LEU A 56 26.01 6.32 -7.62
CA LEU A 56 26.01 5.43 -8.78
C LEU A 56 25.62 6.16 -10.07
N ALA A 57 24.57 6.98 -10.02
CA ALA A 57 24.13 7.77 -11.16
C ALA A 57 25.19 8.79 -11.61
N ALA A 58 25.85 9.48 -10.67
CA ALA A 58 26.93 10.41 -10.98
C ALA A 58 28.15 9.73 -11.63
N MET A 59 28.39 8.46 -11.32
CA MET A 59 29.44 7.64 -11.95
C MET A 59 29.00 6.97 -13.25
N GLY A 60 27.72 7.07 -13.64
CA GLY A 60 27.16 6.30 -14.75
C GLY A 60 27.21 4.79 -14.52
N ALA A 61 27.27 4.33 -13.28
CA ALA A 61 27.40 2.92 -12.91
C ALA A 61 26.05 2.30 -12.53
N THR A 62 25.84 1.05 -12.92
CA THR A 62 24.65 0.26 -12.56
C THR A 62 24.92 -0.75 -11.45
N VAL A 63 26.18 -0.99 -11.07
CA VAL A 63 26.58 -1.90 -10.00
C VAL A 63 27.58 -1.20 -9.08
N GLY A 64 27.31 -1.25 -7.78
CA GLY A 64 28.21 -0.77 -6.73
C GLY A 64 28.91 -1.92 -6.01
N THR A 65 30.22 -1.76 -5.77
CA THR A 65 31.06 -2.77 -5.12
C THR A 65 31.64 -2.26 -3.79
N VAL A 66 31.81 -3.14 -2.81
CA VAL A 66 32.57 -2.91 -1.58
C VAL A 66 33.66 -3.96 -1.48
N ALA A 67 34.92 -3.54 -1.32
CA ALA A 67 36.09 -4.43 -1.33
C ALA A 67 36.15 -5.35 -2.57
N GLY A 68 35.74 -4.83 -3.74
CA GLY A 68 35.69 -5.58 -5.00
C GLY A 68 34.49 -6.53 -5.13
N VAL A 69 33.64 -6.65 -4.10
CA VAL A 69 32.45 -7.51 -4.12
C VAL A 69 31.22 -6.69 -4.48
N PRO A 70 30.39 -7.08 -5.47
CA PRO A 70 29.15 -6.38 -5.80
C PRO A 70 28.13 -6.50 -4.66
N VAL A 71 27.54 -5.36 -4.25
CA VAL A 71 26.60 -5.30 -3.13
C VAL A 71 25.28 -4.61 -3.45
N VAL A 72 25.24 -3.80 -4.51
CA VAL A 72 24.03 -3.08 -4.95
C VAL A 72 23.97 -3.03 -6.48
N SER A 73 22.77 -3.17 -7.03
CA SER A 73 22.47 -2.88 -8.42
C SER A 73 21.44 -1.75 -8.52
N PHE A 74 21.57 -0.93 -9.56
CA PHE A 74 20.71 0.19 -9.86
C PHE A 74 20.43 0.20 -11.36
N ASP A 75 19.17 -0.06 -11.73
CA ASP A 75 18.67 0.01 -13.08
C ASP A 75 17.37 0.83 -13.15
N SER A 76 16.98 1.22 -14.35
CA SER A 76 15.68 1.80 -14.62
C SER A 76 14.91 0.87 -15.55
N THR A 77 13.67 0.56 -15.17
CA THR A 77 12.75 -0.24 -16.00
C THR A 77 11.53 0.60 -16.31
N MET A 78 11.14 0.65 -17.59
CA MET A 78 9.90 1.30 -18.00
C MET A 78 8.71 0.42 -17.61
N ARG A 79 7.77 0.97 -16.83
CA ARG A 79 6.51 0.30 -16.49
C ARG A 79 5.37 0.95 -17.28
N ILE A 80 4.62 0.14 -18.01
CA ILE A 80 3.37 0.55 -18.65
C ILE A 80 2.24 0.12 -17.73
N ALA A 81 1.46 1.08 -17.23
CA ALA A 81 0.27 0.84 -16.42
C ALA A 81 -0.95 1.40 -17.14
N LEU A 82 -2.07 0.72 -16.98
CA LEU A 82 -3.35 1.11 -17.59
C LEU A 82 -4.04 2.12 -16.68
N ASP A 83 -4.48 3.25 -17.23
CA ASP A 83 -5.23 4.26 -16.49
C ASP A 83 -6.67 3.76 -16.28
N GLN A 84 -6.92 3.17 -15.11
CA GLN A 84 -8.21 2.61 -14.77
C GLN A 84 -9.32 3.67 -14.74
N SER A 85 -9.00 4.92 -14.36
CA SER A 85 -9.99 6.00 -14.32
C SER A 85 -10.43 6.35 -15.73
N ALA A 86 -9.47 6.52 -16.65
CA ALA A 86 -9.77 6.79 -18.04
C ALA A 86 -10.55 5.65 -18.72
N VAL A 87 -10.23 4.39 -18.40
CA VAL A 87 -10.96 3.23 -18.94
C VAL A 87 -12.38 3.14 -18.39
N LYS A 88 -12.58 3.38 -17.09
CA LYS A 88 -13.92 3.40 -16.49
C LYS A 88 -14.79 4.53 -17.05
N GLU A 89 -14.20 5.69 -17.34
CA GLU A 89 -14.91 6.85 -17.91
C GLU A 89 -15.27 6.64 -19.38
N ARG A 90 -14.34 6.13 -20.20
CA ARG A 90 -14.51 6.03 -21.67
C ARG A 90 -15.12 4.71 -22.14
N TYR A 91 -14.91 3.63 -21.39
CA TYR A 91 -15.32 2.26 -21.75
C TYR A 91 -15.93 1.50 -20.54
N PRO A 92 -17.04 2.00 -19.97
CA PRO A 92 -17.60 1.47 -18.72
C PRO A 92 -18.06 0.01 -18.83
N ASP A 93 -18.59 -0.41 -19.98
CA ASP A 93 -19.04 -1.80 -20.17
C ASP A 93 -17.89 -2.80 -20.14
N VAL A 94 -16.77 -2.47 -20.78
CA VAL A 94 -15.54 -3.27 -20.76
C VAL A 94 -14.96 -3.31 -19.34
N ALA A 95 -14.93 -2.16 -18.66
CA ALA A 95 -14.46 -2.10 -17.28
C ALA A 95 -15.27 -3.03 -16.36
N ARG A 96 -16.59 -3.09 -16.55
CA ARG A 96 -17.49 -3.98 -15.78
C ARG A 96 -17.28 -5.46 -16.12
N GLU A 97 -17.15 -5.81 -17.40
CA GLU A 97 -16.90 -7.20 -17.83
C GLU A 97 -15.58 -7.73 -17.29
N CYS A 98 -14.57 -6.86 -17.17
CA CYS A 98 -13.25 -7.21 -16.66
C CYS A 98 -13.07 -7.00 -15.15
N SER A 99 -14.12 -6.60 -14.42
CA SER A 99 -14.02 -6.35 -12.98
C SER A 99 -14.27 -7.63 -12.18
N ASP A 100 -13.38 -7.90 -11.24
CA ASP A 100 -13.57 -8.90 -10.19
C ASP A 100 -13.73 -8.19 -8.83
N ILE A 101 -14.72 -8.61 -8.05
CA ILE A 101 -15.04 -8.02 -6.74
C ILE A 101 -14.69 -9.04 -5.67
N SER A 102 -13.60 -8.77 -4.96
CA SER A 102 -13.16 -9.54 -3.80
C SER A 102 -13.27 -8.72 -2.53
N GLU A 103 -13.77 -9.32 -1.46
CA GLU A 103 -13.74 -8.71 -0.13
C GLU A 103 -12.30 -8.66 0.41
N VAL A 104 -11.89 -7.50 0.93
CA VAL A 104 -10.56 -7.32 1.53
C VAL A 104 -10.70 -6.75 2.94
N TRP A 105 -10.22 -7.50 3.92
CA TRP A 105 -10.15 -7.05 5.30
C TRP A 105 -8.94 -6.16 5.51
N THR A 106 -9.18 -4.95 6.03
CA THR A 106 -8.11 -3.99 6.30
C THR A 106 -7.81 -3.95 7.80
N PHE A 107 -6.60 -4.38 8.18
CA PHE A 107 -6.13 -4.27 9.57
C PHE A 107 -5.34 -2.98 9.77
N ARG A 108 -5.82 -2.09 10.66
CA ARG A 108 -5.13 -0.85 11.04
C ARG A 108 -4.93 -0.82 12.55
N LEU A 109 -3.75 -0.39 12.96
CA LEU A 109 -3.49 -0.08 14.36
C LEU A 109 -3.91 1.37 14.57
N LEU A 110 -4.90 1.58 15.44
CA LEU A 110 -5.37 2.91 15.78
C LEU A 110 -4.38 3.59 16.72
N ASP A 111 -4.16 4.87 16.48
CA ASP A 111 -3.39 5.72 17.37
C ASP A 111 -4.14 5.87 18.70
N ALA A 112 -3.40 5.92 19.81
CA ALA A 112 -4.01 6.28 21.09
C ALA A 112 -4.34 7.78 21.02
N ALA A 113 -5.60 8.13 21.33
CA ALA A 113 -6.00 9.52 21.54
C ALA A 113 -5.20 10.16 22.70
#